data_AF-A0A7W4XWW7-F1
#
_entry.id   AF-A0A7W4XWW7-F1
#
_cell.length_a   1.000
_cell.length_b   1.000
_cell.length_c   1.000
_cell.angle_alpha   90.00
_cell.angle_beta   90.00
_cell.angle_gamma   90.00
#
_symmetry.space_group_name_H-M   'P 1'
#
loop_
_entity.id
_entity.type
_entity.pdbx_description
1 polymer ?
#
loop_
_entity_poly.entity_id
_entity_poly.type
_entity_poly.pdbx_seq_one_letter_code
_entity_poly.pdbx_strand_id
1 'polypeptide(L)'
;MSEPIIEVDPALFGPNPRDPGGDTQDTSLQVRVSTDQAERAAHALASVVPRFSFVVEDGRELDEEEMERNHLLPRPLDSPGWVSDVYRHPDGPYVVIDNNGYMAPEAGRTTAGIVVQALREAGVTRARLTPSPEHDGVNLDEVWIET
;
A
#
# COMPACT_ATOMS: atom_id res chain seq x y z
N MET A 1 -10.79 -24.09 -12.58
CA MET A 1 -9.93 -23.38 -11.60
C MET A 1 -10.83 -22.41 -10.87
N SER A 2 -10.83 -22.42 -9.54
CA SER A 2 -11.63 -21.47 -8.76
C SER A 2 -11.01 -20.07 -8.86
N GLU A 3 -11.84 -19.03 -8.88
CA GLU A 3 -11.35 -17.64 -8.89
C GLU A 3 -10.52 -17.33 -7.64
N PRO A 4 -9.47 -16.49 -7.74
CA PRO A 4 -8.67 -16.07 -6.60
C PRO A 4 -9.52 -15.28 -5.61
N ILE A 5 -9.46 -15.66 -4.33
CA ILE A 5 -10.14 -14.98 -3.22
C ILE A 5 -9.11 -14.02 -2.61
N ILE A 6 -9.23 -12.74 -2.94
CA ILE A 6 -8.40 -11.68 -2.35
C ILE A 6 -9.31 -10.73 -1.60
N GLU A 7 -9.19 -10.72 -0.28
CA GLU A 7 -9.98 -9.89 0.61
C GLU A 7 -9.20 -8.62 0.96
N VAL A 8 -9.89 -7.48 1.03
CA VAL A 8 -9.32 -6.22 1.51
C VAL A 8 -9.99 -5.89 2.84
N ASP A 9 -9.20 -5.83 3.91
CA ASP A 9 -9.69 -5.39 5.21
C ASP A 9 -10.11 -3.92 5.14
N PRO A 10 -11.36 -3.54 5.48
CA PRO A 10 -11.78 -2.15 5.50
C PRO A 10 -10.92 -1.26 6.41
N ALA A 11 -10.29 -1.83 7.44
CA ALA A 11 -9.37 -1.10 8.32
C ALA A 11 -8.09 -0.63 7.62
N LEU A 12 -7.78 -1.17 6.43
CA LEU A 12 -6.64 -0.74 5.61
C LEU A 12 -6.69 0.76 5.30
N PHE A 13 -7.86 1.36 5.22
CA PHE A 13 -8.01 2.78 4.86
C PHE A 13 -7.95 3.73 6.06
N GLY A 14 -7.63 3.22 7.26
CA GLY A 14 -7.56 4.01 8.49
C GLY A 14 -8.93 4.50 9.00
N PRO A 15 -8.97 5.20 10.14
CA PRO A 15 -10.17 5.86 10.63
C PRO A 15 -10.58 7.03 9.72
N ASN A 16 -11.88 7.29 9.61
CA ASN A 16 -12.41 8.41 8.84
C ASN A 16 -11.87 9.74 9.42
N PRO A 17 -11.24 10.61 8.62
CA PRO A 17 -10.65 11.89 9.09
C PRO A 17 -11.66 12.89 9.66
N ARG A 18 -12.97 12.59 9.59
CA ARG A 18 -14.02 13.36 10.28
C ARG A 18 -14.19 13.00 11.76
N ASP A 19 -13.36 12.12 12.32
CA ASP A 19 -13.42 11.75 13.73
C ASP A 19 -12.51 12.68 14.57
N PRO A 20 -13.08 13.61 15.36
CA PRO A 20 -12.31 14.69 16.00
C PRO A 20 -11.45 14.24 17.20
N GLY A 21 -11.34 12.92 17.44
CA GLY A 21 -10.48 12.33 18.47
C GLY A 21 -9.39 11.40 17.96
N GLY A 22 -9.23 11.24 16.63
CA GLY A 22 -8.16 10.44 16.06
C GLY A 22 -6.85 11.21 16.08
N ASP A 23 -5.84 10.69 16.78
CA ASP A 23 -4.47 11.20 16.68
C ASP A 23 -3.98 10.95 15.25
N THR A 24 -3.86 12.01 14.44
CA THR A 24 -3.47 11.94 13.02
C THR A 24 -1.95 11.97 12.83
N GLN A 25 -1.19 11.79 13.91
CA GLN A 25 0.28 11.74 13.82
C GLN A 25 0.68 10.33 13.35
N ASP A 26 1.35 10.29 12.19
CA ASP A 26 2.02 9.12 11.62
C ASP A 26 1.14 7.97 11.10
N THR A 27 0.07 8.27 10.36
CA THR A 27 -0.64 7.23 9.59
C THR A 27 0.07 6.93 8.27
N SER A 28 1.25 6.33 8.33
CA SER A 28 1.80 5.60 7.18
C SER A 28 0.86 4.44 6.87
N LEU A 29 0.42 4.33 5.61
CA LEU A 29 -0.35 3.17 5.17
C LEU A 29 0.61 1.99 5.07
N GLN A 30 0.37 0.95 5.85
CA GLN A 30 1.12 -0.28 5.72
C GLN A 30 0.24 -1.37 5.12
N VAL A 31 0.59 -1.88 3.94
CA VAL A 31 -0.17 -2.91 3.24
C VAL A 31 0.51 -4.25 3.45
N ARG A 32 -0.06 -5.11 4.29
CA ARG A 32 0.41 -6.49 4.49
C ARG A 32 -0.46 -7.47 3.72
N VAL A 33 0.18 -8.41 3.03
CA VAL A 33 -0.48 -9.47 2.27
C VAL A 33 -0.38 -10.79 3.03
N SER A 34 -1.42 -11.16 3.76
CA SER A 34 -1.47 -12.45 4.45
C SER A 34 -1.89 -13.57 3.52
N THR A 35 -0.98 -14.53 3.29
CA THR A 35 -1.16 -15.65 2.35
C THR A 35 -0.21 -16.80 2.68
N ASP A 36 -0.54 -18.02 2.23
CA ASP A 36 0.37 -19.18 2.24
C ASP A 36 1.40 -19.13 1.08
N GLN A 37 1.22 -18.22 0.13
CA GLN A 37 2.08 -18.01 -1.04
C GLN A 37 2.99 -16.79 -0.86
N ALA A 38 3.64 -16.71 0.31
CA ALA A 38 4.37 -15.51 0.75
C ALA A 38 5.43 -15.03 -0.26
N GLU A 39 6.21 -15.94 -0.86
CA GLU A 39 7.23 -15.55 -1.86
C GLU A 39 6.61 -14.95 -3.12
N ARG A 40 5.55 -15.56 -3.66
CA ARG A 40 4.84 -15.01 -4.82
C ARG A 40 4.20 -13.67 -4.50
N ALA A 41 3.59 -13.53 -3.33
CA ALA A 41 3.03 -12.27 -2.89
C ALA A 41 4.11 -11.19 -2.70
N ALA A 42 5.30 -11.56 -2.22
CA ALA A 42 6.41 -10.62 -2.04
C ALA A 42 6.89 -10.10 -3.40
N HIS A 43 7.09 -10.99 -4.39
CA HIS A 43 7.43 -10.58 -5.75
C HIS A 43 6.33 -9.74 -6.42
N ALA A 44 5.07 -10.10 -6.21
CA ALA A 44 3.94 -9.33 -6.72
C ALA A 44 3.85 -7.94 -6.10
N LEU A 45 4.14 -7.82 -4.79
CA LEU A 45 4.16 -6.52 -4.12
C LEU A 45 5.34 -5.68 -4.62
N ALA A 46 6.52 -6.29 -4.74
CA ALA A 46 7.74 -5.61 -5.21
C ALA A 46 7.59 -5.05 -6.63
N SER A 47 6.86 -5.74 -7.51
CA SER A 47 6.64 -5.26 -8.88
C SER A 47 5.76 -4.02 -8.97
N VAL A 48 4.99 -3.70 -7.92
CA VAL A 48 4.10 -2.53 -7.89
C VAL A 48 4.49 -1.45 -6.90
N VAL A 49 5.50 -1.67 -6.04
CA VAL A 49 6.05 -0.64 -5.14
C VAL A 49 6.31 0.69 -5.86
N PRO A 50 6.96 0.74 -7.04
CA PRO A 50 7.22 2.01 -7.74
C PRO A 50 5.95 2.78 -8.13
N ARG A 51 4.81 2.09 -8.29
CA ARG A 51 3.54 2.70 -8.71
C ARG A 51 2.89 3.51 -7.59
N PHE A 52 3.16 3.18 -6.32
CA PHE A 52 2.49 3.84 -5.21
C PHE A 52 2.82 5.33 -5.11
N SER A 53 4.05 5.73 -5.41
CA SER A 53 4.45 7.14 -5.47
C SER A 53 3.69 7.96 -6.53
N PHE A 54 2.98 7.29 -7.43
CA PHE A 54 2.19 7.90 -8.50
C PHE A 54 0.69 7.96 -8.21
N VAL A 55 0.23 7.43 -7.07
CA VAL A 55 -1.16 7.53 -6.65
C VAL A 55 -1.35 8.83 -5.89
N VAL A 56 -2.19 9.72 -6.42
CA VAL A 56 -2.50 11.02 -5.79
C VAL A 56 -3.76 10.96 -4.93
N GLU A 57 -3.94 11.95 -4.07
CA GLU A 57 -5.01 12.02 -3.07
C GLU A 57 -6.45 11.87 -3.63
N ASP A 58 -6.68 12.21 -4.91
CA ASP A 58 -7.98 12.05 -5.56
C ASP A 58 -8.26 10.61 -6.06
N GLY A 59 -7.31 9.71 -5.88
CA GLY A 59 -7.39 8.30 -6.26
C GLY A 59 -6.88 7.97 -7.66
N ARG A 60 -6.41 8.95 -8.44
CA ARG A 60 -5.79 8.65 -9.74
C ARG A 60 -4.37 8.14 -9.54
N GLU A 61 -4.01 7.14 -10.35
CA GLU A 61 -2.62 6.79 -10.60
C GLU A 61 -2.17 7.59 -11.83
N LEU A 62 -1.20 8.46 -11.64
CA LEU A 62 -0.66 9.32 -12.70
C LEU A 62 0.49 8.61 -13.41
N ASP A 63 0.68 8.87 -14.70
CA ASP A 63 1.96 8.58 -15.32
C ASP A 63 3.05 9.62 -14.95
N GLU A 64 4.28 9.43 -15.41
CA GLU A 64 5.40 10.32 -15.11
C GLU A 64 5.17 11.75 -15.60
N GLU A 65 4.61 11.91 -16.80
CA GLU A 65 4.33 13.23 -17.39
C GLU A 65 3.18 13.93 -16.64
N GLU A 66 2.14 13.18 -16.26
CA GLU A 66 1.04 13.66 -15.42
C GLU A 66 1.53 14.07 -14.03
N MET A 67 2.45 13.32 -13.43
CA MET A 67 3.03 13.66 -12.13
C MET A 67 3.90 14.91 -12.21
N GLU A 68 4.73 15.05 -13.24
CA GLU A 68 5.49 16.28 -13.50
C GLU A 68 4.55 17.49 -13.66
N ARG A 69 3.47 17.34 -14.42
CA ARG A 69 2.44 18.39 -14.55
C ARG A 69 1.75 18.70 -13.23
N ASN A 70 1.45 17.69 -12.42
CA ASN A 70 0.86 17.87 -11.09
C ASN A 70 1.73 18.76 -10.21
N HIS A 71 3.06 18.51 -10.17
CA HIS A 71 4.01 19.31 -9.39
C HIS A 71 4.11 20.79 -9.81
N LEU A 72 3.68 21.13 -11.03
CA LEU A 72 3.66 22.50 -11.55
C LEU A 72 2.36 23.26 -11.25
N LEU A 73 1.35 22.59 -10.69
CA LEU A 73 0.08 23.23 -10.33
C LEU A 73 0.28 24.21 -9.15
N PRO A 74 -0.49 25.32 -9.09
CA PRO A 74 -0.49 26.20 -7.91
C PRO A 74 -0.86 25.50 -6.60
N ARG A 75 -1.59 24.38 -6.71
CA ARG A 75 -1.93 23.44 -5.64
C ARG A 75 -1.81 22.03 -6.23
N PRO A 76 -0.64 21.37 -6.11
CA PRO A 76 -0.50 19.99 -6.52
C PRO A 76 -1.40 19.10 -5.66
N LEU A 77 -1.84 17.98 -6.24
CA LEU A 77 -2.44 16.91 -5.47
C LEU A 77 -1.34 16.16 -4.72
N ASP A 78 -1.56 15.87 -3.45
CA ASP A 78 -0.61 15.13 -2.63
C ASP A 78 -0.46 13.70 -3.13
N SER A 79 0.75 13.16 -3.04
CA SER A 79 1.11 11.76 -3.26
C SER A 79 2.01 11.27 -2.13
N PRO A 80 2.29 9.96 -2.01
CA PRO A 80 3.21 9.46 -1.00
C PRO A 80 4.57 10.16 -1.03
N GLY A 81 5.05 10.59 0.13
CA GLY A 81 6.39 11.19 0.29
C GLY A 81 7.51 10.16 0.27
N TRP A 82 7.19 8.93 0.70
CA TRP A 82 8.13 7.80 0.71
C TRP A 82 7.38 6.46 0.62
N VAL A 83 7.99 5.48 -0.02
CA VAL A 83 7.51 4.11 -0.12
C VAL A 83 8.67 3.18 0.18
N SER A 84 8.49 2.23 1.09
CA SER A 84 9.52 1.26 1.44
C SER A 84 9.72 0.20 0.35
N ASP A 85 10.82 -0.53 0.47
CA ASP A 85 10.91 -1.86 -0.15
C ASP A 85 9.92 -2.84 0.49
N VAL A 86 9.83 -4.06 -0.06
CA VAL A 86 9.00 -5.12 0.52
C VAL A 86 9.70 -5.77 1.69
N TYR A 87 9.12 -5.65 2.87
CA TYR A 87 9.56 -6.32 4.08
C TYR A 87 8.90 -7.69 4.25
N ARG A 88 9.54 -8.58 5.03
CA ARG A 88 9.02 -9.91 5.38
C ARG A 88 8.51 -9.91 6.82
N HIS A 89 7.30 -10.42 7.03
CA HIS A 89 6.74 -10.69 8.34
C HIS A 89 6.24 -12.14 8.41
N PRO A 90 6.20 -12.79 9.59
CA PRO A 90 5.65 -14.15 9.73
C PRO A 90 4.25 -14.33 9.13
N ASP A 91 3.43 -13.28 9.16
CA ASP A 91 2.06 -13.27 8.61
C ASP A 91 1.98 -12.88 7.13
N GLY A 92 3.10 -12.65 6.45
CA GLY A 92 3.17 -12.29 5.03
C GLY A 92 4.00 -11.03 4.72
N PRO A 93 4.33 -10.78 3.45
CA PRO A 93 5.09 -9.59 3.05
C PRO A 93 4.27 -8.31 3.22
N TYR A 94 4.95 -7.18 3.44
CA TYR A 94 4.31 -5.87 3.56
C TYR A 94 5.17 -4.75 3.00
N VAL A 95 4.52 -3.61 2.76
CA VAL A 95 5.14 -2.34 2.33
C VAL A 95 4.61 -1.22 3.23
N VAL A 96 5.45 -0.22 3.49
CA VAL A 96 5.11 1.00 4.20
C VAL A 96 5.03 2.15 3.20
N ILE A 97 3.94 2.90 3.23
CA ILE A 97 3.65 4.02 2.34
C ILE A 97 3.41 5.26 3.22
N ASP A 98 4.37 6.17 3.24
CA ASP A 98 4.27 7.43 3.98
C ASP A 98 3.44 8.43 3.17
N ASN A 99 2.30 8.83 3.73
CA ASN A 99 1.37 9.80 3.14
C ASN A 99 1.27 11.07 3.99
N ASN A 100 2.36 11.45 4.65
CA ASN A 100 2.44 12.69 5.43
C ASN A 100 1.31 12.81 6.48
N GLY A 101 0.92 11.69 7.09
CA GLY A 101 -0.11 11.64 8.13
C GLY A 101 -1.56 11.54 7.65
N TYR A 102 -1.83 11.39 6.34
CA TYR A 102 -3.18 11.07 5.86
C TYR A 102 -3.19 10.40 4.47
N MET A 103 -3.82 9.23 4.39
CA MET A 103 -4.17 8.60 3.11
C MET A 103 -5.64 8.89 2.79
N ALA A 104 -5.91 9.58 1.67
CA ALA A 104 -7.27 9.76 1.20
C ALA A 104 -7.94 8.41 0.86
N PRO A 105 -9.23 8.20 1.19
CA PRO A 105 -9.92 6.95 0.90
C PRO A 105 -9.85 6.53 -0.57
N GLU A 106 -9.91 7.49 -1.49
CA GLU A 106 -9.81 7.27 -2.93
C GLU A 106 -8.41 6.75 -3.31
N ALA A 107 -7.34 7.40 -2.82
CA ALA A 107 -5.96 6.95 -2.99
C ALA A 107 -5.75 5.55 -2.40
N GLY A 108 -6.22 5.31 -1.18
CA GLY A 108 -6.12 4.02 -0.52
C GLY A 108 -6.79 2.90 -1.34
N ARG A 109 -8.00 3.14 -1.87
CA ARG A 109 -8.72 2.17 -2.72
C ARG A 109 -7.92 1.84 -3.98
N THR A 110 -7.32 2.84 -4.62
CA THR A 110 -6.48 2.63 -5.81
C THR A 110 -5.23 1.83 -5.46
N THR A 111 -4.53 2.17 -4.38
CA THR A 111 -3.38 1.40 -3.87
C THR A 111 -3.74 -0.06 -3.58
N ALA A 112 -4.87 -0.31 -2.92
CA ALA A 112 -5.36 -1.68 -2.69
C ALA A 112 -5.69 -2.39 -4.01
N GLY A 113 -6.29 -1.69 -4.97
CA GLY A 113 -6.59 -2.21 -6.31
C GLY A 113 -5.34 -2.64 -7.07
N ILE A 114 -4.28 -1.82 -7.03
CA ILE A 114 -2.97 -2.13 -7.62
C ILE A 114 -2.40 -3.43 -7.04
N VAL A 115 -2.41 -3.58 -5.71
CA VAL A 115 -1.93 -4.79 -5.03
C VAL A 115 -2.77 -6.01 -5.40
N VAL A 116 -4.11 -5.89 -5.36
CA VAL A 116 -5.03 -6.98 -5.72
C VAL A 116 -4.78 -7.44 -7.16
N GLN A 117 -4.58 -6.52 -8.09
CA GLN A 117 -4.27 -6.84 -9.48
C GLN A 117 -2.94 -7.60 -9.59
N ALA A 118 -1.87 -7.09 -8.97
CA ALA A 118 -0.56 -7.73 -9.01
C ALA A 118 -0.57 -9.15 -8.43
N LEU A 119 -1.29 -9.35 -7.31
CA LEU A 119 -1.45 -10.66 -6.69
C LEU A 119 -2.18 -11.64 -7.61
N ARG A 120 -3.23 -11.19 -8.32
CA ARG A 120 -3.94 -12.02 -9.31
C ARG A 120 -3.05 -12.40 -10.48
N GLU A 121 -2.29 -11.45 -11.02
CA GLU A 121 -1.36 -11.66 -12.13
C GLU A 121 -0.21 -12.63 -11.74
N ALA A 122 0.25 -12.56 -10.49
CA ALA A 122 1.22 -13.49 -9.93
C ALA A 122 0.64 -14.87 -9.57
N GLY A 123 -0.66 -15.09 -9.80
CA GLY A 123 -1.34 -16.36 -9.53
C GLY A 123 -1.56 -16.65 -8.04
N VAL A 124 -1.57 -15.63 -7.18
CA VAL A 124 -1.93 -15.78 -5.76
C VAL A 124 -3.43 -16.03 -5.65
N THR A 125 -3.79 -17.22 -5.17
CA THR A 125 -5.18 -17.71 -5.16
C THR A 125 -5.95 -17.36 -3.90
N ARG A 126 -5.26 -17.10 -2.78
CA ARG A 126 -5.85 -16.69 -1.49
C ARG A 126 -4.95 -15.69 -0.80
N ALA A 127 -5.47 -14.50 -0.53
CA ALA A 127 -4.76 -13.48 0.23
C ALA A 127 -5.73 -12.55 0.97
N ARG A 128 -5.26 -11.94 2.04
CA ARG A 128 -5.95 -10.85 2.74
C ARG A 128 -5.02 -9.66 2.89
N LEU A 129 -5.44 -8.51 2.39
CA LEU A 129 -4.76 -7.23 2.63
C LEU A 129 -5.20 -6.71 3.98
N THR A 130 -4.25 -6.47 4.87
CA THR A 130 -4.49 -5.94 6.23
C THR A 130 -3.58 -4.74 6.49
N PRO A 131 -3.94 -3.83 7.41
CA PRO A 131 -2.94 -2.97 8.02
C PRO A 131 -1.79 -3.82 8.57
N SER A 132 -0.55 -3.39 8.36
CA SER A 132 0.59 -4.01 9.05
C SER A 132 0.56 -3.69 10.55
N PRO A 133 0.98 -4.62 11.41
CA PRO A 133 0.89 -4.49 12.85
C PRO A 133 1.94 -3.55 13.47
N GLU A 134 2.83 -2.89 12.73
CA GLU A 134 3.95 -2.13 13.34
C GLU A 134 3.57 -0.83 14.07
N HIS A 135 2.29 -0.58 14.30
CA HIS A 135 1.88 0.23 15.45
C HIS A 135 2.05 -0.52 16.81
N ASP A 136 2.45 -1.79 16.82
CA ASP A 136 2.71 -2.64 17.99
C ASP A 136 4.23 -2.85 18.30
N GLY A 137 5.13 -2.01 17.77
CA GLY A 137 6.52 -1.95 18.25
C GLY A 137 7.41 -3.15 17.91
N VAL A 138 7.29 -3.70 16.69
CA VAL A 138 8.16 -4.79 16.21
C VAL A 138 9.41 -4.22 15.54
N ASN A 139 10.55 -4.82 15.85
CA ASN A 139 11.88 -4.46 15.36
C ASN A 139 12.02 -4.90 13.89
N LEU A 140 12.17 -3.93 12.98
CA LEU A 140 12.36 -4.11 11.55
C LEU A 140 13.75 -4.69 11.25
N ASP A 141 13.88 -6.01 11.20
CA ASP A 141 15.03 -6.61 10.52
C ASP A 141 14.81 -6.46 9.00
N GLU A 142 15.47 -5.46 8.40
CA GLU A 142 15.51 -5.22 6.96
C GLU A 142 16.07 -6.46 6.24
N VAL A 143 15.19 -7.28 5.65
CA VAL A 143 15.59 -8.37 4.77
C VAL A 143 15.38 -7.95 3.32
N TRP A 144 16.47 -7.53 2.67
CA TRP A 144 16.53 -7.20 1.26
C TRP A 144 16.10 -8.39 0.38
N ILE A 145 15.21 -8.14 -0.59
CA ILE A 145 14.95 -9.07 -1.68
C ILE A 145 15.91 -8.70 -2.81
N GLU A 146 16.96 -9.51 -3.02
CA GLU A 146 17.76 -9.41 -4.24
C GLU A 146 16.88 -9.77 -5.45
N THR A 147 16.73 -8.82 -6.37
CA THR A 147 16.06 -8.99 -7.68
C THR A 147 16.91 -9.78 -8.66
#